data_AF-A0A7W7QYD3-F1
#
_entry.id   AF-A0A7W7QYD3-F1
#
_cell.length_a   1.000
_cell.length_b   1.000
_cell.length_c   1.000
_cell.angle_alpha   90.00
_cell.angle_beta   90.00
_cell.angle_gamma   90.00
#
_symmetry.space_group_name_H-M   'P 1'
#
loop_
_entity.id
_entity.type
_entity.pdbx_description
1 polymer ?
#
loop_
_entity_poly.entity_id
_entity_poly.type
_entity_poly.pdbx_seq_one_letter_code
_entity_poly.pdbx_strand_id
1 'polypeptide(L)'
;MLAAAGVQAEGDWLAVAVGERVGEQFTDQQGHVIGDLASDLTAWAEQFFDEMASPAGRAYIRDALLGDPDGSNAGRCSAYAAEQIDVILTRAAERGEDAPDTETVIDHVVAPLMYRILFRPDGLDASYAHQLVATVVTPLIGRTDGS
;
A
#
# COMPACT_ATOMS: atom_id res chain seq x y z
N MET A 1 29.12 13.77 15.32
CA MET A 1 27.96 14.59 14.94
C MET A 1 27.97 14.73 13.42
N LEU A 2 27.63 13.65 12.74
CA LEU A 2 27.53 13.58 11.27
C LEU A 2 26.06 13.42 10.92
N ALA A 3 25.65 14.21 9.93
CA ALA A 3 24.29 14.63 9.66
C ALA A 3 23.34 13.51 9.21
N ALA A 4 22.15 13.51 9.79
CA ALA A 4 20.97 12.73 9.41
C ALA A 4 20.29 13.28 8.12
N ALA A 5 21.09 13.60 7.09
CA ALA A 5 20.62 14.25 5.86
C ALA A 5 20.59 13.31 4.64
N GLY A 6 20.80 12.00 4.82
CA GLY A 6 20.94 11.04 3.71
C GLY A 6 19.69 10.22 3.35
N VAL A 7 18.73 10.03 4.27
CA VAL A 7 17.60 9.10 4.06
C VAL A 7 16.35 9.79 3.48
N GLN A 8 16.26 11.12 3.60
CA GLN A 8 15.05 11.87 3.21
C GLN A 8 14.90 12.04 1.68
N ALA A 9 15.99 11.97 0.91
CA ALA A 9 15.98 12.22 -0.53
C ALA A 9 15.65 10.99 -1.40
N GLU A 10 15.73 9.77 -0.86
CA GLU A 10 15.43 8.54 -1.61
C GLU A 10 13.93 8.14 -1.55
N GLY A 11 13.19 8.61 -0.54
CA GLY A 11 11.74 8.34 -0.41
C GLY A 11 10.87 9.13 -1.40
N ASP A 12 11.33 10.31 -1.83
CA ASP A 12 10.59 11.18 -2.77
C ASP A 12 10.62 10.61 -4.21
N TRP A 13 11.66 9.86 -4.56
CA TRP A 13 11.74 9.18 -5.86
C TRP A 13 10.82 7.97 -5.97
N LEU A 14 10.49 7.32 -4.85
CA LEU A 14 9.53 6.21 -4.78
C LEU A 14 8.09 6.72 -4.94
N ALA A 15 7.72 7.81 -4.26
CA ALA A 15 6.40 8.46 -4.38
C ALA A 15 6.05 8.83 -5.82
N VAL A 16 7.00 9.47 -6.51
CA VAL A 16 6.86 9.90 -7.90
C VAL A 16 6.90 8.69 -8.83
N ALA A 17 7.81 7.72 -8.62
CA ALA A 17 7.91 6.56 -9.50
C ALA A 17 6.76 5.55 -9.36
N VAL A 18 6.15 5.37 -8.18
CA VAL A 18 4.93 4.55 -8.03
C VAL A 18 3.75 5.27 -8.67
N GLY A 19 3.56 6.56 -8.37
CA GLY A 19 2.46 7.36 -8.92
C GLY A 19 2.54 7.55 -10.45
N GLU A 20 3.75 7.75 -10.99
CA GLU A 20 4.02 7.86 -12.44
C GLU A 20 3.90 6.49 -13.13
N ARG A 21 4.50 5.42 -12.57
CA ARG A 21 4.42 4.08 -13.19
C ARG A 21 3.02 3.49 -13.11
N VAL A 22 2.28 3.74 -12.03
CA VAL A 22 0.85 3.39 -11.90
C VAL A 22 -0.06 4.37 -12.66
N GLY A 23 0.43 5.53 -13.09
CA GLY A 23 -0.31 6.42 -14.00
C GLY A 23 -0.14 6.04 -15.47
N GLU A 24 1.09 5.74 -15.87
CA GLU A 24 1.49 5.48 -17.26
C GLU A 24 1.20 4.05 -17.71
N GLN A 25 1.16 3.09 -16.79
CA GLN A 25 0.86 1.69 -17.11
C GLN A 25 -0.65 1.40 -17.24
N PHE A 26 -1.50 2.35 -16.84
CA PHE A 26 -2.94 2.18 -16.63
C PHE A 26 -3.80 3.17 -17.43
N THR A 27 -3.21 3.89 -18.37
CA THR A 27 -3.95 4.65 -19.38
C THR A 27 -3.64 4.10 -20.76
N ASP A 28 -4.66 4.00 -21.62
CA ASP A 28 -4.43 3.65 -23.03
C ASP A 28 -3.69 4.78 -23.77
N GLN A 29 -3.36 4.56 -25.05
CA GLN A 29 -2.67 5.57 -25.87
C GLN A 29 -3.48 6.85 -26.09
N GLN A 30 -4.75 6.86 -25.66
CA GLN A 30 -5.70 7.95 -25.74
C GLN A 30 -5.95 8.61 -24.37
N GLY A 31 -5.33 8.12 -23.29
CA GLY A 31 -5.46 8.64 -21.94
C GLY A 31 -6.68 8.13 -21.16
N HIS A 32 -7.38 7.10 -21.64
CA HIS A 32 -8.46 6.49 -20.88
C HIS A 32 -7.91 5.57 -19.79
N VAL A 33 -8.48 5.67 -18.58
CA VAL A 33 -8.16 4.76 -17.49
C VAL A 33 -8.58 3.33 -17.88
N ILE A 34 -7.62 2.41 -17.91
CA ILE A 34 -7.80 0.98 -18.17
C ILE A 34 -7.43 0.19 -16.91
N GLY A 35 -8.21 -0.83 -16.56
CA GLY A 35 -8.03 -1.63 -15.35
C GLY A 35 -9.32 -1.77 -14.54
N ASP A 36 -9.25 -2.56 -13.47
CA ASP A 36 -10.29 -2.69 -12.44
C ASP A 36 -9.63 -2.53 -11.06
N LEU A 37 -10.43 -2.19 -10.05
CA LEU A 37 -9.96 -1.96 -8.69
C LEU A 37 -9.16 -3.14 -8.14
N ALA A 38 -9.59 -4.37 -8.45
CA ALA A 38 -8.93 -5.58 -7.99
C ALA A 38 -7.50 -5.70 -8.53
N SER A 39 -7.31 -5.45 -9.82
CA SER A 39 -6.02 -5.50 -10.49
C SER A 39 -5.12 -4.36 -10.01
N ASP A 40 -5.67 -3.14 -9.88
CA ASP A 40 -4.93 -1.95 -9.43
C ASP A 40 -4.41 -2.13 -8.00
N LEU A 41 -5.27 -2.55 -7.06
CA LEU A 41 -4.88 -2.81 -5.67
C LEU A 41 -3.93 -4.00 -5.54
N THR A 42 -4.10 -5.04 -6.37
CA THR A 42 -3.20 -6.21 -6.35
C THR A 42 -1.79 -5.82 -6.74
N ALA A 43 -1.63 -5.10 -7.86
CA ALA A 43 -0.33 -4.64 -8.34
C ALA A 43 0.35 -3.71 -7.31
N TRP A 44 -0.42 -2.79 -6.72
CA TRP A 44 0.07 -1.92 -5.67
C TRP A 44 0.53 -2.70 -4.42
N ALA A 45 -0.28 -3.65 -3.95
CA ALA A 45 0.03 -4.43 -2.75
C ALA A 45 1.24 -5.36 -2.94
N GLU A 46 1.43 -5.93 -4.13
CA GLU A 46 2.64 -6.65 -4.51
C GLU A 46 3.88 -5.77 -4.40
N GLN A 47 3.85 -4.58 -5.03
CA GLN A 47 4.98 -3.68 -5.04
C GLN A 47 5.31 -3.17 -3.63
N PHE A 48 4.28 -2.79 -2.86
CA PHE A 48 4.42 -2.40 -1.47
C PHE A 48 5.05 -3.53 -0.63
N PHE A 49 4.60 -4.77 -0.85
CA PHE A 49 5.17 -5.95 -0.19
C PHE A 49 6.64 -6.14 -0.54
N ASP A 50 7.00 -6.17 -1.83
CA ASP A 50 8.37 -6.40 -2.28
C ASP A 50 9.34 -5.36 -1.71
N GLU A 51 8.90 -4.11 -1.66
CA GLU A 51 9.67 -3.01 -1.10
C GLU A 51 9.85 -3.16 0.40
N MET A 52 8.76 -3.32 1.16
CA MET A 52 8.78 -3.37 2.62
C MET A 52 9.41 -4.66 3.15
N ALA A 53 9.29 -5.77 2.44
CA ALA A 53 9.92 -7.04 2.75
C ALA A 53 11.42 -7.07 2.37
N SER A 54 11.94 -6.08 1.65
CA SER A 54 13.37 -5.98 1.37
C SER A 54 14.20 -5.72 2.65
N PRO A 55 15.51 -6.00 2.65
CA PRO A 55 16.39 -5.61 3.76
C PRO A 55 16.34 -4.10 4.07
N ALA A 56 16.26 -3.26 3.03
CA ALA A 56 16.18 -1.81 3.17
C ALA A 56 14.82 -1.38 3.75
N GLY A 57 13.72 -1.93 3.24
CA GLY A 57 12.37 -1.69 3.75
C GLY A 57 12.24 -2.06 5.22
N ARG A 58 12.71 -3.26 5.62
CA ARG A 58 12.71 -3.65 7.04
C ARG A 58 13.57 -2.75 7.93
N ALA A 59 14.69 -2.23 7.42
CA ALA A 59 15.52 -1.27 8.16
C ALA A 59 14.75 0.05 8.33
N TYR A 60 14.14 0.55 7.26
CA TYR A 60 13.29 1.74 7.28
C TYR A 60 12.14 1.61 8.30
N ILE A 61 11.40 0.50 8.29
CA ILE A 61 10.28 0.30 9.23
C ILE A 61 10.78 0.32 10.68
N ARG A 62 11.92 -0.33 10.98
CA ARG A 62 12.52 -0.29 12.32
C ARG A 62 12.92 1.13 12.71
N ASP A 63 13.49 1.88 11.79
CA ASP A 63 13.88 3.27 12.02
C ASP A 63 12.67 4.18 12.21
N ALA A 64 11.57 3.94 11.48
CA ALA A 64 10.31 4.65 11.66
C ALA A 64 9.68 4.38 13.03
N LEU A 65 9.80 3.14 13.55
CA LEU A 65 9.32 2.74 14.87
C LEU A 65 10.21 3.20 16.02
N LEU A 66 11.53 3.31 15.79
CA LEU A 66 12.52 3.67 16.82
C LEU A 66 12.89 5.16 16.82
N GLY A 67 12.70 5.84 15.69
CA GLY A 67 13.36 7.10 15.36
C GLY A 67 12.68 8.36 15.88
N ASP A 68 11.53 8.27 16.57
CA ASP A 68 10.88 9.46 17.13
C ASP A 68 10.08 9.17 18.40
N PRO A 69 10.41 9.80 19.56
CA PRO A 69 9.57 9.80 20.75
C PRO A 69 8.14 10.30 20.49
N ASP A 70 7.95 11.16 19.48
CA ASP A 70 6.68 11.77 19.11
C ASP A 70 5.96 11.04 17.94
N GLY A 71 6.58 10.00 17.36
CA GLY A 71 5.95 9.13 16.35
C GLY A 71 5.82 9.71 14.93
N SER A 72 6.46 10.85 14.60
CA SER A 72 6.29 11.52 13.30
C SER A 72 6.77 10.70 12.10
N ASN A 73 7.77 9.83 12.26
CA ASN A 73 8.27 8.98 11.17
C ASN A 73 7.28 7.85 10.84
N ALA A 74 6.71 7.20 11.86
CA ALA A 74 5.66 6.20 11.68
C ALA A 74 4.39 6.82 11.08
N GLY A 75 4.00 8.02 11.53
CA GLY A 75 2.88 8.78 10.97
C GLY A 75 3.08 9.10 9.48
N ARG A 76 4.29 9.49 9.05
CA ARG A 76 4.61 9.74 7.64
C ARG A 76 4.54 8.47 6.78
N CYS A 77 5.05 7.34 7.26
CA CYS A 77 4.94 6.06 6.56
C CYS A 77 3.47 5.66 6.35
N SER A 78 2.63 5.87 7.37
CA SER A 78 1.20 5.58 7.29
C SER A 78 0.47 6.53 6.32
N ALA A 79 0.75 7.83 6.41
CA ALA A 79 0.15 8.84 5.53
C ALA A 79 0.48 8.58 4.06
N TYR A 80 1.73 8.20 3.77
CA TYR A 80 2.15 7.86 2.42
C TYR A 80 1.38 6.66 1.84
N ALA A 81 1.21 5.59 2.63
CA ALA A 81 0.42 4.45 2.20
C ALA A 81 -1.05 4.86 1.95
N ALA A 82 -1.63 5.67 2.83
CA ALA A 82 -2.99 6.17 2.71
C ALA A 82 -3.19 7.02 1.43
N GLU A 83 -2.27 7.93 1.13
CA GLU A 83 -2.33 8.79 -0.06
C GLU A 83 -2.29 7.96 -1.36
N GLN A 84 -1.44 6.93 -1.44
CA GLN A 84 -1.36 6.07 -2.63
C GLN A 84 -2.63 5.22 -2.81
N ILE A 85 -3.17 4.70 -1.70
CA ILE A 85 -4.45 3.96 -1.71
C ILE A 85 -5.59 4.88 -2.18
N ASP A 86 -5.66 6.11 -1.65
CA ASP A 86 -6.72 7.08 -1.98
C ASP A 86 -6.74 7.42 -3.48
N VAL A 87 -5.57 7.52 -4.12
CA VAL A 87 -5.47 7.69 -5.58
C VAL A 87 -6.08 6.50 -6.33
N ILE A 88 -5.81 5.27 -5.90
CA ILE A 88 -6.36 4.06 -6.54
C ILE A 88 -7.88 4.00 -6.37
N LEU A 89 -8.37 4.26 -5.15
CA LEU A 89 -9.80 4.23 -4.83
C LEU A 89 -10.57 5.35 -5.55
N THR A 90 -9.99 6.55 -5.65
CA THR A 90 -10.57 7.66 -6.42
C THR A 90 -10.76 7.28 -7.88
N ARG A 91 -9.77 6.63 -8.50
CA ARG A 91 -9.87 6.17 -9.90
C ARG A 91 -10.94 5.10 -10.07
N ALA A 92 -11.04 4.15 -9.15
CA ALA A 92 -12.10 3.14 -9.17
C ALA A 92 -13.50 3.78 -9.06
N ALA A 93 -13.64 4.79 -8.20
CA ALA A 93 -14.87 5.55 -8.07
C ALA A 93 -15.21 6.35 -9.35
N GLU A 94 -14.23 6.93 -10.03
CA GLU A 94 -14.40 7.59 -11.34
C GLU A 94 -14.88 6.60 -12.43
N ARG A 95 -14.49 5.33 -12.34
CA ARG A 95 -14.97 4.25 -13.20
C ARG A 95 -16.35 3.70 -12.79
N GLY A 96 -16.89 4.14 -11.65
CA GLY A 96 -18.17 3.68 -11.11
C GLY A 96 -18.11 2.30 -10.44
N GLU A 97 -16.92 1.86 -10.02
CA GLU A 97 -16.74 0.62 -9.27
C GLU A 97 -17.13 0.81 -7.79
N ASP A 98 -17.56 -0.28 -7.14
CA ASP A 98 -17.79 -0.30 -5.70
C ASP A 98 -16.43 -0.46 -5.00
N ALA A 99 -15.98 0.59 -4.32
CA ALA A 99 -14.66 0.67 -3.71
C ALA A 99 -14.78 0.78 -2.18
N PRO A 100 -13.93 0.07 -1.41
CA PRO A 100 -13.84 0.26 0.04
C PRO A 100 -13.27 1.64 0.37
N ASP A 101 -13.40 2.08 1.62
CA ASP A 101 -12.67 3.27 2.08
C ASP A 101 -11.18 2.97 2.33
N THR A 102 -10.37 4.03 2.34
CA THR A 102 -8.91 3.97 2.52
C THR A 102 -8.52 3.25 3.81
N GLU A 103 -9.21 3.50 4.92
CA GLU A 103 -8.90 2.89 6.22
C GLU A 103 -9.18 1.38 6.19
N THR A 104 -10.22 0.94 5.49
CA THR A 104 -10.51 -0.48 5.27
C THR A 104 -9.34 -1.16 4.55
N VAL A 105 -8.77 -0.54 3.52
CA VAL A 105 -7.60 -1.10 2.83
C VAL A 105 -6.37 -1.11 3.74
N ILE A 106 -6.16 -0.06 4.54
CA ILE A 106 -5.06 0.00 5.52
C ILE A 106 -5.17 -1.14 6.54
N ASP A 107 -6.34 -1.30 7.15
CA ASP A 107 -6.56 -2.27 8.23
C ASP A 107 -6.54 -3.71 7.73
N HIS A 108 -7.03 -3.97 6.52
CA HIS A 108 -7.14 -5.32 5.98
C HIS A 108 -5.98 -5.74 5.08
N VAL A 109 -5.20 -4.79 4.53
CA VAL A 109 -4.07 -5.09 3.63
C VAL A 109 -2.74 -4.64 4.23
N VAL A 110 -2.61 -3.36 4.56
CA VAL A 110 -1.33 -2.78 5.01
C VAL A 110 -0.92 -3.32 6.38
N ALA A 111 -1.79 -3.24 7.38
CA ALA A 111 -1.46 -3.67 8.73
C ALA A 111 -1.09 -5.17 8.82
N PRO A 112 -1.81 -6.11 8.16
CA PRO A 112 -1.44 -7.52 8.19
C PRO A 112 -0.14 -7.83 7.43
N LEU A 113 0.18 -7.11 6.35
CA LEU A 113 1.47 -7.20 5.66
C LEU A 113 2.60 -6.75 6.58
N MET A 114 2.46 -5.55 7.16
CA MET A 114 3.46 -4.98 8.07
C MET A 114 3.72 -5.88 9.27
N TYR A 115 2.66 -6.45 9.85
CA TYR A 115 2.78 -7.42 10.93
C TYR A 115 3.61 -8.65 10.51
N ARG A 116 3.33 -9.25 9.35
CA ARG A 116 4.06 -10.44 8.90
C ARG A 116 5.50 -10.12 8.51
N ILE A 117 5.75 -8.99 7.85
CA ILE A 117 7.11 -8.53 7.51
C ILE A 117 7.97 -8.37 8.77
N LEU A 118 7.40 -7.81 9.85
CA LEU A 118 8.12 -7.53 11.08
C LEU A 118 8.28 -8.76 11.99
N PHE A 119 7.21 -9.54 12.17
CA PHE A 119 7.14 -10.56 13.20
C PHE A 119 7.19 -12.00 12.66
N ARG A 120 6.84 -12.21 11.39
CA ARG A 120 6.73 -13.55 10.78
C ARG A 120 7.18 -13.58 9.31
N PRO A 121 8.43 -13.19 9.00
CA PRO A 121 8.89 -13.05 7.62
C PRO A 121 9.11 -14.39 6.90
N ASP A 122 9.23 -15.49 7.63
CA ASP A 122 9.53 -16.80 7.06
C ASP A 122 8.38 -17.31 6.16
N GLY A 123 8.69 -17.57 4.89
CA GLY A 123 7.73 -18.08 3.91
C GLY A 123 6.68 -17.07 3.45
N LEU A 124 6.90 -15.78 3.69
CA LEU A 124 6.03 -14.71 3.22
C LEU A 124 6.36 -14.37 1.76
N ASP A 125 5.35 -14.39 0.89
CA ASP A 125 5.47 -14.07 -0.53
C ASP A 125 4.29 -13.22 -1.02
N ALA A 126 4.36 -12.78 -2.29
CA ALA A 126 3.36 -11.92 -2.93
C ALA A 126 1.94 -12.53 -2.94
N SER A 127 1.81 -13.86 -2.89
CA SER A 127 0.49 -14.51 -2.87
C SER A 127 -0.30 -14.16 -1.60
N TYR A 128 0.40 -13.80 -0.51
CA TYR A 128 -0.24 -13.32 0.69
C TYR A 128 -0.84 -11.91 0.52
N ALA A 129 -0.15 -11.02 -0.19
CA ALA A 129 -0.69 -9.69 -0.53
C ALA A 129 -1.95 -9.81 -1.40
N HIS A 130 -1.94 -10.72 -2.39
CA HIS A 130 -3.11 -10.99 -3.25
C HIS A 130 -4.32 -11.45 -2.46
N GLN A 131 -4.11 -12.37 -1.50
CA GLN A 131 -5.18 -12.89 -0.67
C GLN A 131 -5.82 -11.79 0.16
N LEU A 132 -5.03 -10.85 0.72
CA LEU A 132 -5.56 -9.72 1.46
C LEU A 132 -6.36 -8.78 0.56
N VAL A 133 -5.85 -8.44 -0.62
CA VAL A 133 -6.58 -7.59 -1.57
C VAL A 133 -7.91 -8.23 -1.96
N ALA A 134 -7.93 -9.54 -2.23
CA ALA A 134 -9.16 -10.28 -2.53
C ALA A 134 -10.25 -10.12 -1.45
N THR A 135 -9.86 -9.96 -0.18
CA THR A 135 -10.81 -9.76 0.93
C THR A 135 -11.48 -8.38 0.96
N VAL A 136 -10.87 -7.36 0.35
CA VAL A 136 -11.40 -5.99 0.33
C VAL A 136 -12.09 -5.63 -0.98
N VAL A 137 -11.76 -6.33 -2.08
CA VAL A 137 -12.38 -6.09 -3.41
C VAL A 137 -13.53 -7.06 -3.72
N THR A 138 -13.63 -8.19 -3.01
CA THR A 138 -14.80 -9.07 -3.12
C THR A 138 -15.80 -8.64 -2.05
N PRO A 139 -17.05 -8.26 -2.42
CA PRO A 139 -18.09 -8.09 -1.42
C PRO A 139 -18.20 -9.39 -0.65
N LEU A 140 -18.01 -9.34 0.68
CA LEU A 140 -18.29 -10.49 1.54
C LEU A 140 -19.78 -10.80 1.42
N ILE A 141 -20.16 -11.63 0.46
CA ILE A 141 -21.50 -12.20 0.34
C ILE A 141 -21.69 -13.07 1.59
N GLY A 142 -22.33 -12.51 2.62
CA GLY A 142 -22.82 -13.29 3.77
C GLY A 142 -22.38 -12.81 5.16
N ARG A 143 -22.73 -11.58 5.54
CA ARG A 143 -22.95 -11.26 6.97
C ARG A 143 -24.31 -10.60 7.17
N THR A 144 -25.35 -11.29 6.68
CA THR A 144 -26.74 -11.07 7.08
C THR A 144 -27.25 -12.32 7.78
N ASP A 145 -26.86 -12.45 9.04
CA ASP A 145 -27.52 -13.23 10.08
C ASP A 145 -26.95 -12.74 11.43
N GLY A 146 -27.71 -12.24 12.39
CA GLY A 146 -29.15 -12.22 12.55
C GLY A 146 -29.58 -11.13 13.53
N SER A 147 -30.89 -11.14 13.74
CA SER A 147 -31.75 -10.25 14.53
C SER A 147 -31.27 -9.89 15.93
#